data_AF-A0A8K0LBH0-F1
#
_entry.id   AF-A0A8K0LBH0-F1
#
_cell.length_a   1.000
_cell.length_b   1.000
_cell.length_c   1.000
_cell.angle_alpha   90.00
_cell.angle_beta   90.00
_cell.angle_gamma   90.00
#
_symmetry.space_group_name_H-M   'P 1'
#
loop_
_entity.id
_entity.type
_entity.pdbx_description
1 polymer ?
#
loop_
_entity_poly.entity_id
_entity_poly.type
_entity_poly.pdbx_seq_one_letter_code
_entity_poly.pdbx_strand_id
1 'polypeptide(L)'
;MSSSRGSDQTSLRFGVELELVLRSKNKTHDSFDSIASELHQHLQNAGISNHIGDIAQKAHVTPNYDDWTIIQDSTLPSKPDKNLFGIELVSPIFHFPQMSLWLPNLHTLWHVLTTHFSVHPTPECSTHVHISPSPSPSSHSSSNNAADKPTWTLPSTKSLAKSTIHFERALDALVPGHRRTNPYCMSNRRNAAYATLSQSQIFADIDAAKTLEELGERMCSCSRESVHAKNLMMMGDEGEEGEGFEHPHFKWNFTRLTEGTKTVEFRLPPASRGVRDTVAWVVFTVMFAQWAVERGGVVLEADAKGGKVGELGELKRVVVNGARGSGVAREVVGWVEGLFEGVRALPAVRVDLKGVGEGEVDKEAGRMGMEVGRWRELFGYE
;
A
#
# COMPACT_ATOMS: atom_id res chain seq x y z
N MET A 1 35.68 5.81 -17.85
CA MET A 1 34.75 6.96 -17.94
C MET A 1 33.79 6.89 -16.77
N SER A 2 34.04 7.72 -15.75
CA SER A 2 33.24 7.83 -14.54
C SER A 2 31.99 8.66 -14.85
N SER A 3 30.81 8.03 -14.93
CA SER A 3 29.56 8.77 -15.05
C SER A 3 29.15 9.27 -13.67
N SER A 4 29.31 10.57 -13.44
CA SER A 4 28.60 11.30 -12.39
C SER A 4 27.09 11.21 -12.66
N ARG A 5 26.40 10.23 -12.04
CA ARG A 5 24.94 10.26 -11.91
C ARG A 5 24.61 10.99 -10.62
N GLY A 6 24.49 12.30 -10.71
CA GLY A 6 24.17 13.17 -9.58
C GLY A 6 23.39 14.37 -10.05
N SER A 7 22.15 14.16 -10.50
CA SER A 7 21.11 15.19 -10.61
C SER A 7 19.81 14.54 -11.11
N ASP A 8 18.71 14.75 -10.37
CA ASP A 8 17.31 14.44 -10.69
C ASP A 8 16.76 13.01 -10.48
N GLN A 9 17.22 12.28 -9.47
CA GLN A 9 16.39 11.20 -8.92
C GLN A 9 15.26 11.81 -8.07
N THR A 10 14.01 11.41 -8.29
CA THR A 10 12.90 11.94 -7.50
C THR A 10 13.03 11.46 -6.07
N SER A 11 13.38 12.36 -5.14
CA SER A 11 13.42 12.04 -3.72
C SER A 11 11.99 11.91 -3.20
N LEU A 12 11.71 10.84 -2.45
CA LEU A 12 10.40 10.58 -1.85
C LEU A 12 10.48 10.67 -0.33
N ARG A 13 9.36 11.10 0.26
CA ARG A 13 9.02 10.91 1.66
C ARG A 13 8.05 9.76 1.78
N PHE A 14 8.01 9.14 2.95
CA PHE A 14 7.06 8.08 3.23
C PHE A 14 6.52 8.13 4.66
N GLY A 15 5.32 7.59 4.84
CA GLY A 15 4.77 7.19 6.12
C GLY A 15 4.39 5.71 6.06
N VAL A 16 4.33 5.04 7.21
CA VAL A 16 3.90 3.65 7.31
C VAL A 16 2.78 3.53 8.35
N GLU A 17 1.73 2.81 7.99
CA GLU A 17 0.68 2.37 8.91
C GLU A 17 0.89 0.87 9.20
N LEU A 18 0.99 0.51 10.47
CA LEU A 18 1.08 -0.88 10.93
C LEU A 18 -0.21 -1.26 11.63
N GLU A 19 -1.01 -2.09 10.98
CA GLU A 19 -2.20 -2.68 11.58
C GLU A 19 -1.82 -4.00 12.25
N LEU A 20 -2.01 -4.08 13.56
CA LEU A 20 -1.54 -5.19 14.38
C LEU A 20 -2.63 -5.62 15.37
N VAL A 21 -2.68 -6.90 15.71
CA VAL A 21 -3.34 -7.34 16.94
C VAL A 21 -2.28 -7.57 18.00
N LEU A 22 -2.33 -6.80 19.09
CA LEU A 22 -1.38 -6.90 20.18
C LEU A 22 -1.98 -7.57 21.40
N ARG A 23 -1.14 -8.30 22.11
CA ARG A 23 -1.40 -8.79 23.48
C ARG A 23 -0.22 -8.41 24.36
N SER A 24 -0.47 -7.74 25.47
CA SER A 24 0.57 -7.46 26.46
C SER A 24 1.11 -8.76 27.04
N LYS A 25 2.44 -8.84 27.20
CA LYS A 25 3.07 -10.02 27.81
C LYS A 25 2.99 -10.01 29.34
N ASN A 26 2.80 -8.84 29.94
CA ASN A 26 2.94 -8.64 31.38
C ASN A 26 1.65 -8.16 32.06
N LYS A 27 0.67 -7.66 31.29
CA LYS A 27 -0.57 -7.11 31.81
C LYS A 27 -1.78 -7.69 31.10
N THR A 28 -2.90 -7.72 31.80
CA THR A 28 -4.22 -7.94 31.20
C THR A 28 -4.91 -6.59 31.07
N HIS A 29 -5.55 -6.40 29.93
CA HIS A 29 -6.30 -5.20 29.58
C HIS A 29 -7.74 -5.59 29.27
N ASP A 30 -8.68 -4.70 29.56
CA ASP A 30 -10.10 -4.85 29.29
C ASP A 30 -10.60 -3.90 28.19
N SER A 31 -9.76 -2.95 27.77
CA SER A 31 -10.09 -1.87 26.85
C SER A 31 -8.91 -1.50 25.97
N PHE A 32 -9.20 -0.86 24.83
CA PHE A 32 -8.19 -0.29 23.95
C PHE A 32 -7.34 0.76 24.69
N ASP A 33 -7.99 1.66 25.45
CA ASP A 33 -7.32 2.76 26.13
C ASP A 33 -6.23 2.25 27.10
N SER A 34 -6.48 1.15 27.81
CA SER A 34 -5.51 0.62 28.78
C SER A 34 -4.29 0.00 28.10
N ILE A 35 -4.46 -0.74 26.99
CA ILE A 35 -3.33 -1.29 26.23
C ILE A 35 -2.59 -0.22 25.43
N ALA A 36 -3.31 0.74 24.86
CA ALA A 36 -2.72 1.89 24.17
C ALA A 36 -1.86 2.73 25.12
N SER A 37 -2.33 2.94 26.36
CA SER A 37 -1.56 3.62 27.42
C SER A 37 -0.28 2.86 27.79
N GLU A 38 -0.33 1.52 27.86
CA GLU A 38 0.88 0.72 28.09
C GLU A 38 1.87 0.85 26.92
N LEU A 39 1.40 0.74 25.68
CA LEU A 39 2.24 0.89 24.49
C LEU A 39 2.86 2.28 24.42
N HIS A 40 2.06 3.32 24.64
CA HIS A 40 2.49 4.71 24.71
C HIS A 40 3.67 4.89 25.68
N GLN A 41 3.54 4.39 26.90
CA GLN A 41 4.57 4.50 27.92
C GLN A 41 5.86 3.74 27.53
N HIS A 42 5.74 2.54 26.96
CA HIS A 42 6.92 1.78 26.53
C HIS A 42 7.65 2.47 25.37
N LEU A 43 6.91 3.07 24.42
CA LEU A 43 7.49 3.85 23.34
C LEU A 43 8.19 5.11 23.85
N GLN A 44 7.55 5.87 24.75
CA GLN A 44 8.18 7.04 25.38
C GLN A 44 9.46 6.68 26.13
N ASN A 45 9.44 5.59 26.91
CA ASN A 45 10.60 5.11 27.64
C ASN A 45 11.75 4.68 26.71
N ALA A 46 11.44 4.26 25.48
CA ALA A 46 12.42 3.94 24.45
C ALA A 46 12.85 5.16 23.61
N GLY A 47 12.37 6.37 23.94
CA GLY A 47 12.68 7.60 23.22
C GLY A 47 11.90 7.79 21.91
N ILE A 48 10.80 7.05 21.71
CA ILE A 48 9.90 7.23 20.56
C ILE A 48 8.80 8.21 20.92
N SER A 49 8.82 9.38 20.28
CA SER A 49 7.74 10.36 20.39
C SER A 49 6.45 9.79 19.80
N ASN A 50 5.38 9.81 20.59
CA ASN A 50 4.11 9.23 20.23
C ASN A 50 2.96 9.79 21.09
N HIS A 51 1.73 9.59 20.62
CA HIS A 51 0.50 9.91 21.33
C HIS A 51 -0.62 8.94 20.95
N ILE A 52 -1.71 8.95 21.72
CA ILE A 52 -2.92 8.19 21.43
C ILE A 52 -3.89 9.11 20.70
N GLY A 53 -4.40 8.67 19.55
CA GLY A 53 -5.33 9.43 18.71
C GLY A 53 -6.70 8.76 18.58
N ASP A 54 -7.62 9.48 17.94
CA ASP A 54 -8.96 9.01 17.57
C ASP A 54 -9.07 8.90 16.04
N ILE A 55 -9.65 7.80 15.55
CA ILE A 55 -9.86 7.55 14.12
C ILE A 55 -10.77 8.62 13.48
N ALA A 56 -11.76 9.13 14.21
CA ALA A 56 -12.63 10.21 13.76
C ALA A 56 -11.86 11.53 13.57
N GLN A 57 -10.66 11.61 14.14
CA GLN A 57 -9.79 12.79 14.13
C GLN A 57 -8.46 12.52 13.43
N LYS A 58 -8.30 11.42 12.68
CA LYS A 58 -7.03 11.02 12.02
C LYS A 58 -6.41 12.12 11.14
N ALA A 59 -7.22 13.06 10.62
CA ALA A 59 -6.76 14.24 9.87
C ALA A 59 -6.48 15.50 10.74
N HIS A 60 -6.99 15.55 11.97
CA HIS A 60 -6.92 16.71 12.87
C HIS A 60 -5.98 16.52 14.07
N VAL A 61 -5.64 15.28 14.44
CA VAL A 61 -4.83 14.98 15.64
C VAL A 61 -3.36 15.36 15.45
N THR A 62 -2.80 15.18 14.25
CA THR A 62 -1.45 15.66 13.93
C THR A 62 -1.39 16.32 12.56
N PRO A 63 -1.56 17.65 12.47
CA PRO A 63 -1.45 18.34 11.18
C PRO A 63 -0.08 18.16 10.50
N ASN A 64 0.95 17.77 11.25
CA ASN A 64 2.33 17.67 10.77
C ASN A 64 2.88 16.25 10.66
N TYR A 65 2.24 15.24 11.28
CA TYR A 65 2.75 13.85 11.34
C TYR A 65 4.22 13.79 11.81
N ASP A 66 4.53 14.45 12.92
CA ASP A 66 5.89 14.47 13.50
C ASP A 66 6.13 13.29 14.48
N ASP A 67 5.05 12.71 15.01
CA ASP A 67 5.06 11.69 16.05
C ASP A 67 4.29 10.43 15.62
N TRP A 68 4.61 9.28 16.24
CA TRP A 68 3.78 8.08 16.06
C TRP A 68 2.38 8.29 16.66
N THR A 69 1.36 7.87 15.94
CA THR A 69 -0.03 7.89 16.41
C THR A 69 -0.48 6.47 16.70
N ILE A 70 -1.00 6.24 17.91
CA ILE A 70 -1.62 4.97 18.31
C ILE A 70 -3.14 5.14 18.21
N ILE A 71 -3.79 4.40 17.33
CA ILE A 71 -5.24 4.50 17.12
C ILE A 71 -5.92 3.13 17.14
N GLN A 72 -7.21 3.14 17.46
CA GLN A 72 -8.07 1.98 17.33
C GLN A 72 -8.69 1.99 15.93
N ASP A 73 -8.40 0.96 15.14
CA ASP A 73 -9.10 0.74 13.87
C ASP A 73 -10.24 -0.27 14.07
N SER A 74 -11.45 0.18 13.77
CA SER A 74 -12.68 -0.62 13.86
C SER A 74 -12.70 -1.85 12.95
N THR A 75 -11.89 -1.85 11.89
CA THR A 75 -11.74 -2.97 10.96
C THR A 75 -10.84 -4.07 11.51
N LEU A 76 -10.06 -3.79 12.56
CA LEU A 76 -9.15 -4.76 13.16
C LEU A 76 -9.84 -5.57 14.26
N PRO A 77 -9.64 -6.90 14.27
CA PRO A 77 -10.30 -7.76 15.25
C PRO A 77 -9.73 -7.51 16.65
N SER A 78 -10.62 -7.16 17.58
CA SER A 78 -10.33 -7.10 19.01
C SER A 78 -11.10 -8.19 19.75
N LYS A 79 -10.43 -8.89 20.66
CA LYS A 79 -11.00 -9.91 21.56
C LYS A 79 -10.54 -9.62 22.99
N PRO A 80 -11.18 -8.65 23.68
CA PRO A 80 -10.77 -8.25 25.03
C PRO A 80 -10.77 -9.41 26.03
N ASP A 81 -11.71 -10.36 25.89
CA ASP A 81 -11.77 -11.60 26.66
C ASP A 81 -10.50 -12.47 26.56
N LYS A 82 -9.73 -12.29 25.47
CA LYS A 82 -8.46 -12.98 25.20
C LYS A 82 -7.26 -12.06 25.32
N ASN A 83 -7.44 -10.83 25.84
CA ASN A 83 -6.40 -9.81 25.94
C ASN A 83 -5.76 -9.48 24.57
N LEU A 84 -6.56 -9.49 23.51
CA LEU A 84 -6.13 -9.20 22.14
C LEU A 84 -6.81 -7.92 21.64
N PHE A 85 -6.03 -6.96 21.19
CA PHE A 85 -6.54 -5.65 20.77
C PHE A 85 -5.99 -5.27 19.40
N GLY A 86 -6.88 -4.92 18.48
CA GLY A 86 -6.54 -4.32 17.19
C GLY A 86 -6.04 -2.90 17.41
N ILE A 87 -4.83 -2.62 16.92
CA ILE A 87 -4.13 -1.35 17.04
C ILE A 87 -3.55 -1.01 15.68
N GLU A 88 -3.77 0.21 15.24
CA GLU A 88 -3.05 0.79 14.11
C GLU A 88 -2.01 1.78 14.63
N LEU A 89 -0.78 1.66 14.12
CA LEU A 89 0.32 2.59 14.39
C LEU A 89 0.64 3.36 13.13
N VAL A 90 0.43 4.68 13.16
CA VAL A 90 0.74 5.58 12.05
C VAL A 90 2.06 6.27 12.34
N SER A 91 3.02 6.16 11.42
CA SER A 91 4.35 6.73 11.60
C SER A 91 4.38 8.25 11.40
N PRO A 92 5.45 8.91 11.88
CA PRO A 92 5.87 10.20 11.37
C PRO A 92 6.15 10.15 9.86
N ILE A 93 6.20 11.31 9.21
CA ILE A 93 6.69 11.42 7.83
C ILE A 93 8.21 11.33 7.82
N PHE A 94 8.75 10.30 7.18
CA PHE A 94 10.17 10.09 7.00
C PHE A 94 10.64 10.52 5.61
N HIS A 95 11.87 11.04 5.52
CA HIS A 95 12.55 11.30 4.25
C HIS A 95 13.36 10.07 3.85
N PHE A 96 13.03 9.41 2.73
CA PHE A 96 13.64 8.14 2.37
C PHE A 96 15.18 8.18 2.26
N PRO A 97 15.82 9.21 1.67
CA PRO A 97 17.28 9.27 1.61
C PRO A 97 17.96 9.35 3.00
N GLN A 98 17.24 9.79 4.03
CA GLN A 98 17.76 9.94 5.40
C GLN A 98 17.63 8.63 6.20
N MET A 99 18.12 7.52 5.63
CA MET A 99 18.00 6.18 6.22
C MET A 99 18.61 6.06 7.61
N SER A 100 19.68 6.80 7.90
CA SER A 100 20.27 6.87 9.24
C SER A 100 19.34 7.46 10.31
N LEU A 101 18.28 8.15 9.92
CA LEU A 101 17.28 8.72 10.85
C LEU A 101 16.07 7.80 11.02
N TRP A 102 15.47 7.33 9.91
CA TRP A 102 14.22 6.57 10.00
C TRP A 102 14.42 5.08 10.31
N LEU A 103 15.54 4.46 9.89
CA LEU A 103 15.75 3.03 10.13
C LEU A 103 15.91 2.71 11.63
N PRO A 104 16.73 3.44 12.42
CA PRO A 104 16.79 3.23 13.86
C PRO A 104 15.43 3.43 14.56
N ASN A 105 14.61 4.37 14.08
CA ASN A 105 13.28 4.61 14.62
C ASN A 105 12.38 3.37 14.48
N LEU A 106 12.33 2.76 13.28
CA LEU A 106 11.60 1.51 13.05
C LEU A 106 12.17 0.33 13.85
N HIS A 107 13.49 0.26 14.02
CA HIS A 107 14.11 -0.75 14.88
C HIS A 107 13.67 -0.63 16.34
N THR A 108 13.69 0.58 16.89
CA THR A 108 13.29 0.84 18.28
C THR A 108 11.80 0.55 18.49
N LEU A 109 10.93 0.97 17.56
CA LEU A 109 9.50 0.63 17.58
C LEU A 109 9.28 -0.89 17.66
N TRP A 110 9.87 -1.64 16.73
CA TRP A 110 9.71 -3.09 16.70
C TRP A 110 10.39 -3.79 17.88
N HIS A 111 11.47 -3.23 18.42
CA HIS A 111 12.08 -3.72 19.65
C HIS A 111 11.11 -3.59 20.82
N VAL A 112 10.43 -2.45 20.98
CA VAL A 112 9.38 -2.26 22.00
C VAL A 112 8.25 -3.26 21.80
N LEU A 113 7.69 -3.35 20.58
CA LEU A 113 6.58 -4.25 20.26
C LEU A 113 6.93 -5.70 20.59
N THR A 114 8.08 -6.19 20.14
CA THR A 114 8.49 -7.59 20.33
C THR A 114 9.00 -7.88 21.73
N THR A 115 9.44 -6.89 22.49
CA THR A 115 9.87 -7.05 23.88
C THR A 115 8.66 -7.14 24.81
N HIS A 116 7.73 -6.20 24.70
CA HIS A 116 6.63 -6.03 25.65
C HIS A 116 5.30 -6.67 25.22
N PHE A 117 5.12 -6.95 23.92
CA PHE A 117 3.88 -7.46 23.36
C PHE A 117 4.09 -8.73 22.52
N SER A 118 3.05 -9.57 22.45
CA SER A 118 2.93 -10.59 21.41
C SER A 118 2.19 -9.98 20.24
N VAL A 119 2.79 -10.02 19.04
CA VAL A 119 2.16 -9.55 17.80
C VAL A 119 1.45 -10.73 17.15
N HIS A 120 0.15 -10.58 16.91
CA HIS A 120 -0.73 -11.59 16.35
C HIS A 120 -1.19 -11.14 14.95
N PRO A 121 -0.41 -11.40 13.88
CA PRO A 121 -0.84 -11.05 12.53
C PRO A 121 -2.11 -11.84 12.17
N THR A 122 -3.14 -11.14 11.73
CA THR A 122 -4.40 -11.71 11.24
C THR A 122 -4.56 -11.38 9.75
N PRO A 123 -5.42 -12.09 9.00
CA PRO A 123 -5.73 -11.72 7.60
C PRO A 123 -6.26 -10.30 7.41
N GLU A 124 -6.89 -9.74 8.44
CA GLU A 124 -7.42 -8.38 8.49
C GLU A 124 -6.31 -7.33 8.67
N CYS A 125 -5.18 -7.69 9.29
CA CYS A 125 -4.04 -6.80 9.47
C CYS A 125 -3.22 -6.59 8.18
N SER A 126 -2.80 -5.34 7.96
CA SER A 126 -1.97 -4.92 6.81
C SER A 126 -0.69 -4.17 7.22
N THR A 127 0.11 -3.84 6.22
CA THR A 127 1.08 -2.75 6.31
C THR A 127 0.83 -1.79 5.14
N HIS A 128 0.50 -0.54 5.44
CA HIS A 128 0.32 0.48 4.40
C HIS A 128 1.55 1.35 4.31
N VAL A 129 1.96 1.68 3.09
CA VAL A 129 3.07 2.61 2.86
C VAL A 129 2.57 3.79 2.03
N HIS A 130 2.52 4.95 2.66
CA HIS A 130 2.20 6.21 2.00
C HIS A 130 3.48 6.82 1.43
N ILE A 131 3.42 7.34 0.22
CA ILE A 131 4.54 8.04 -0.43
C ILE A 131 4.10 9.39 -0.98
N SER A 132 4.98 10.37 -0.87
CA SER A 132 4.83 11.68 -1.51
C SER A 132 6.20 12.21 -1.96
N PRO A 133 6.26 13.15 -2.93
CA PRO A 133 7.52 13.75 -3.30
C PRO A 133 8.14 14.53 -2.12
N SER A 134 9.47 14.51 -2.04
CA SER A 134 10.24 15.36 -1.14
C SER A 134 10.32 16.79 -1.70
N PRO A 135 10.45 17.81 -0.84
CA PRO A 135 10.76 19.17 -1.29
C PRO A 135 12.07 19.14 -2.08
N SER A 136 12.12 19.84 -3.21
CA SER A 136 13.37 19.94 -3.96
C SER A 136 14.41 20.66 -3.09
N PRO A 137 15.69 20.22 -3.06
CA PRO A 137 16.76 20.99 -2.42
C PRO A 137 16.88 22.43 -2.96
N SER A 138 16.41 22.68 -4.18
CA SER A 138 16.38 24.01 -4.79
C SER A 138 15.20 24.89 -4.34
N SER A 139 14.16 24.33 -3.72
CA SER A 139 13.06 25.13 -3.17
C SER A 139 13.47 25.71 -1.81
N HIS A 140 14.09 26.88 -1.82
CA HIS A 140 14.37 27.69 -0.63
C HIS A 140 13.11 28.37 -0.07
N SER A 141 11.94 27.79 -0.31
CA SER A 141 10.69 28.37 0.17
C SER A 141 10.50 27.98 1.64
N SER A 142 10.84 28.88 2.55
CA SER A 142 10.50 28.83 3.99
C SER A 142 9.00 29.04 4.25
N SER A 143 8.17 28.92 3.21
CA SER A 143 6.75 29.21 3.23
C SER A 143 5.97 27.98 3.71
N ASN A 144 5.21 28.14 4.78
CA ASN A 144 4.24 27.16 5.25
C ASN A 144 2.96 27.12 4.38
N ASN A 145 2.93 27.79 3.21
CA ASN A 145 1.77 27.69 2.32
C ASN A 145 1.62 26.27 1.77
N ALA A 146 0.40 25.74 1.83
CA ALA A 146 0.06 24.44 1.26
C ALA A 146 0.32 24.34 -0.26
N ALA A 147 0.44 25.49 -0.94
CA ALA A 147 0.79 25.61 -2.35
C ALA A 147 2.28 25.32 -2.64
N ASP A 148 3.18 25.45 -1.66
CA ASP A 148 4.62 25.25 -1.82
C ASP A 148 5.08 23.83 -1.40
N LYS A 149 4.15 23.00 -0.90
CA LYS A 149 4.46 21.61 -0.57
C LYS A 149 4.78 20.85 -1.86
N PRO A 150 5.86 20.04 -1.90
CA PRO A 150 6.18 19.20 -3.05
C PRO A 150 4.98 18.36 -3.45
N THR A 151 4.57 18.48 -4.70
CA THR A 151 3.40 17.79 -5.24
C THR A 151 3.80 16.79 -6.30
N TRP A 152 2.98 15.76 -6.42
CA TRP A 152 3.00 14.89 -7.57
C TRP A 152 2.74 15.70 -8.84
N THR A 153 3.54 15.50 -9.89
CA THR A 153 3.19 16.02 -11.22
C THR A 153 2.29 15.02 -11.92
N LEU A 154 1.31 15.51 -12.68
CA LEU A 154 0.40 14.63 -13.43
C LEU A 154 1.14 13.62 -14.33
N PRO A 155 2.18 13.98 -15.10
CA PRO A 155 2.93 13.00 -15.90
C PRO A 155 3.61 11.89 -15.06
N SER A 156 4.22 12.25 -13.93
CA SER A 156 4.83 11.28 -13.02
C SER A 156 3.78 10.34 -12.42
N THR A 157 2.63 10.88 -12.01
CA THR A 157 1.54 10.09 -11.43
C THR A 157 0.89 9.16 -12.46
N LYS A 158 0.69 9.61 -13.70
CA LYS A 158 0.24 8.73 -14.79
C LYS A 158 1.21 7.58 -15.03
N SER A 159 2.51 7.85 -14.99
CA SER A 159 3.54 6.80 -15.13
C SER A 159 3.50 5.81 -13.97
N LEU A 160 3.27 6.29 -12.74
CA LEU A 160 3.02 5.45 -11.57
C LEU A 160 1.75 4.59 -11.78
N ALA A 161 0.62 5.19 -12.13
CA ALA A 161 -0.64 4.50 -12.39
C ALA A 161 -0.50 3.42 -13.49
N LYS A 162 0.15 3.71 -14.62
CA LYS A 162 0.42 2.69 -15.65
C LYS A 162 1.29 1.54 -15.13
N SER A 163 2.26 1.85 -14.27
CA SER A 163 3.11 0.84 -13.64
C SER A 163 2.34 -0.05 -12.65
N THR A 164 1.41 0.50 -11.88
CA THR A 164 0.58 -0.30 -10.95
C THR A 164 -0.28 -1.29 -11.72
N ILE A 165 -0.90 -0.86 -12.83
CA ILE A 165 -1.67 -1.72 -13.74
C ILE A 165 -0.79 -2.80 -14.36
N HIS A 166 0.38 -2.43 -14.88
CA HIS A 166 1.28 -3.35 -15.57
C HIS A 166 1.82 -4.45 -14.66
N PHE A 167 2.23 -4.09 -13.44
CA PHE A 167 2.83 -5.02 -12.48
C PHE A 167 1.84 -5.65 -11.51
N GLU A 168 0.54 -5.37 -11.58
CA GLU A 168 -0.42 -5.82 -10.55
C GLU A 168 -0.37 -7.33 -10.30
N ARG A 169 -0.27 -8.14 -11.37
CA ARG A 169 -0.18 -9.60 -11.24
C ARG A 169 1.12 -10.06 -10.59
N ALA A 170 2.23 -9.37 -10.85
CA ALA A 170 3.51 -9.64 -10.21
C ALA A 170 3.48 -9.22 -8.73
N LEU A 171 2.81 -8.11 -8.41
CA LEU A 171 2.55 -7.66 -7.04
C LEU A 171 1.72 -8.69 -6.27
N ASP A 172 0.64 -9.20 -6.87
CA ASP A 172 -0.21 -10.24 -6.28
C ASP A 172 0.57 -11.50 -5.92
N ALA A 173 1.55 -11.88 -6.74
CA ALA A 173 2.39 -13.05 -6.46
C ALA A 173 3.20 -12.90 -5.17
N LEU A 174 3.52 -11.67 -4.73
CA LEU A 174 4.34 -11.41 -3.54
C LEU A 174 3.56 -11.54 -2.23
N VAL A 175 2.23 -11.65 -2.28
CA VAL A 175 1.40 -11.64 -1.08
C VAL A 175 0.55 -12.91 -0.94
N PRO A 176 0.15 -13.27 0.29
CA PRO A 176 -0.77 -14.38 0.50
C PRO A 176 -2.11 -14.19 -0.22
N GLY A 177 -2.79 -15.30 -0.52
CA GLY A 177 -4.14 -15.32 -1.08
C GLY A 177 -5.13 -14.34 -0.51
N HIS A 178 -5.27 -14.34 0.81
CA HIS A 178 -6.25 -13.50 1.49
C HIS A 178 -6.04 -12.00 1.26
N ARG A 179 -4.83 -11.55 0.90
CA ARG A 179 -4.60 -10.14 0.52
C ARG A 179 -4.99 -9.85 -0.93
N ARG A 180 -4.88 -10.82 -1.84
CA ARG A 180 -5.16 -10.64 -3.27
C ARG A 180 -6.63 -10.33 -3.55
N THR A 181 -7.52 -10.90 -2.74
CA THR A 181 -8.98 -10.78 -2.86
C THR A 181 -9.59 -9.97 -1.71
N ASN A 182 -8.77 -9.25 -0.94
CA ASN A 182 -9.28 -8.49 0.21
C ASN A 182 -10.06 -7.26 -0.27
N PRO A 183 -11.32 -7.05 0.18
CA PRO A 183 -12.10 -5.89 -0.21
C PRO A 183 -11.50 -4.56 0.26
N TYR A 184 -10.60 -4.56 1.24
CA TYR A 184 -9.91 -3.37 1.75
C TYR A 184 -8.62 -3.01 0.97
N CYS A 185 -8.26 -3.81 -0.05
CA CYS A 185 -7.19 -3.50 -1.01
C CYS A 185 -7.50 -4.07 -2.42
N MET A 186 -8.57 -3.58 -3.03
CA MET A 186 -9.08 -4.01 -4.33
C MET A 186 -8.12 -3.77 -5.50
N SER A 187 -8.28 -4.55 -6.56
CA SER A 187 -7.52 -4.41 -7.81
C SER A 187 -7.72 -3.03 -8.45
N ASN A 188 -6.63 -2.34 -8.80
CA ASN A 188 -6.69 -1.16 -9.66
C ASN A 188 -6.98 -1.57 -11.11
N ARG A 189 -6.41 -2.68 -11.58
CA ARG A 189 -6.59 -3.21 -12.95
C ARG A 189 -8.02 -3.63 -13.25
N ARG A 190 -8.74 -4.17 -12.26
CA ARG A 190 -10.10 -4.68 -12.39
C ARG A 190 -11.09 -3.87 -11.55
N ASN A 191 -10.85 -2.58 -11.43
CA ASN A 191 -11.79 -1.66 -10.83
C ASN A 191 -13.05 -1.49 -11.72
N ALA A 192 -14.03 -0.70 -11.25
CA ALA A 192 -15.30 -0.56 -11.97
C ALA A 192 -15.14 0.06 -13.37
N ALA A 193 -14.17 0.94 -13.57
CA ALA A 193 -13.88 1.58 -14.85
C ALA A 193 -13.10 0.67 -15.82
N TYR A 194 -12.26 -0.23 -15.32
CA TYR A 194 -11.24 -0.93 -16.12
C TYR A 194 -11.46 -2.44 -16.28
N ALA A 195 -12.43 -3.03 -15.58
CA ALA A 195 -12.63 -4.48 -15.58
C ALA A 195 -12.73 -5.10 -16.98
N THR A 196 -13.39 -4.43 -17.93
CA THR A 196 -13.61 -4.92 -19.31
C THR A 196 -12.59 -4.43 -20.33
N LEU A 197 -11.68 -3.52 -19.95
CA LEU A 197 -10.74 -2.89 -20.86
C LEU A 197 -9.46 -3.71 -21.00
N SER A 198 -8.81 -3.64 -22.16
CA SER A 198 -7.43 -4.13 -22.34
C SER A 198 -6.42 -3.22 -21.64
N GLN A 199 -5.19 -3.69 -21.41
CA GLN A 199 -4.15 -2.86 -20.81
C GLN A 199 -3.85 -1.59 -21.64
N SER A 200 -3.86 -1.69 -22.98
CA SER A 200 -3.63 -0.54 -23.85
C SER A 200 -4.78 0.48 -23.78
N GLN A 201 -6.03 0.02 -23.63
CA GLN A 201 -7.19 0.90 -23.43
C GLN A 201 -7.12 1.61 -22.07
N ILE A 202 -6.74 0.89 -21.01
CA ILE A 202 -6.54 1.47 -19.68
C ILE A 202 -5.44 2.54 -19.72
N PHE A 203 -4.31 2.26 -20.40
CA PHE A 203 -3.24 3.24 -20.50
C PHE A 203 -3.67 4.50 -21.26
N ALA A 204 -4.43 4.33 -22.35
CA ALA A 204 -4.98 5.47 -23.08
C ALA A 204 -5.93 6.29 -22.22
N ASP A 205 -6.77 5.66 -21.37
CA ASP A 205 -7.64 6.36 -20.44
C ASP A 205 -6.88 7.09 -19.32
N ILE A 206 -5.85 6.44 -18.75
CA ILE A 206 -4.92 7.09 -17.80
C ILE A 206 -4.26 8.31 -18.45
N ASP A 207 -3.81 8.20 -19.70
CA ASP A 207 -3.19 9.31 -20.42
C ASP A 207 -4.17 10.42 -20.77
N ALA A 208 -5.47 10.12 -20.86
CA ALA A 208 -6.52 11.11 -21.09
C ALA A 208 -6.84 11.97 -19.85
N ALA A 209 -6.46 11.54 -18.64
CA ALA A 209 -6.69 12.31 -17.42
C ALA A 209 -6.04 13.70 -17.48
N LYS A 210 -6.79 14.76 -17.14
CA LYS A 210 -6.31 16.15 -17.22
C LYS A 210 -5.85 16.72 -15.88
N THR A 211 -6.29 16.12 -14.78
CA THR A 211 -5.95 16.53 -13.41
C THR A 211 -5.55 15.30 -12.57
N LEU A 212 -4.97 15.55 -11.39
CA LEU A 212 -4.68 14.47 -10.42
C LEU A 212 -5.95 13.87 -9.82
N GLU A 213 -7.00 14.69 -9.66
CA GLU A 213 -8.33 14.29 -9.19
C GLU A 213 -8.95 13.26 -10.14
N GLU A 214 -9.03 13.64 -11.42
CA GLU A 214 -9.47 12.81 -12.52
C GLU A 214 -8.70 11.48 -12.62
N LEU A 215 -7.42 11.48 -12.25
CA LEU A 215 -6.61 10.26 -12.22
C LEU A 215 -6.92 9.39 -10.99
N GLY A 216 -7.15 10.00 -9.83
CA GLY A 216 -7.60 9.33 -8.61
C GLY A 216 -8.92 8.59 -8.83
N GLU A 217 -9.92 9.31 -9.35
CA GLU A 217 -11.25 8.75 -9.66
C GLU A 217 -11.16 7.54 -10.58
N ARG A 218 -10.36 7.64 -11.65
CA ARG A 218 -10.12 6.54 -12.60
C ARG A 218 -9.44 5.34 -11.95
N MET A 219 -8.40 5.56 -11.14
CA MET A 219 -7.60 4.49 -10.54
C MET A 219 -8.30 3.82 -9.35
N CYS A 220 -9.21 4.53 -8.69
CA CYS A 220 -9.90 4.15 -7.48
C CYS A 220 -11.43 4.09 -7.64
N SER A 221 -11.90 3.80 -8.85
CA SER A 221 -13.33 3.66 -9.17
C SER A 221 -13.92 2.35 -8.62
N CYS A 222 -14.84 2.46 -7.67
CA CYS A 222 -15.54 1.37 -7.02
C CYS A 222 -16.99 1.25 -7.54
N SER A 223 -17.49 0.02 -7.65
CA SER A 223 -18.86 -0.22 -8.13
C SER A 223 -19.87 -0.07 -7.00
N ARG A 224 -21.09 0.39 -7.32
CA ARG A 224 -22.19 0.56 -6.36
C ARG A 224 -22.75 -0.76 -5.82
N GLU A 225 -22.36 -1.88 -6.41
CA GLU A 225 -22.68 -3.22 -5.94
C GLU A 225 -21.67 -3.76 -4.91
N SER A 226 -20.56 -3.03 -4.69
CA SER A 226 -19.51 -3.41 -3.75
C SER A 226 -19.97 -3.44 -2.29
N VAL A 227 -19.20 -4.14 -1.45
CA VAL A 227 -19.38 -4.09 0.02
C VAL A 227 -19.28 -2.65 0.55
N HIS A 228 -18.42 -1.82 -0.03
CA HIS A 228 -18.24 -0.43 0.41
C HIS A 228 -19.48 0.42 0.12
N ALA A 229 -20.07 0.26 -1.06
CA ALA A 229 -21.33 0.92 -1.41
C ALA A 229 -22.47 0.49 -0.49
N LYS A 230 -22.58 -0.81 -0.17
CA LYS A 230 -23.60 -1.31 0.77
C LYS A 230 -23.46 -0.69 2.16
N ASN A 231 -22.22 -0.54 2.64
CA ASN A 231 -21.95 0.10 3.92
C ASN A 231 -22.30 1.61 3.90
N LEU A 232 -22.05 2.30 2.78
CA LEU A 232 -22.44 3.71 2.58
C LEU A 232 -23.96 3.89 2.48
N MET A 233 -24.66 3.01 1.77
CA MET A 233 -26.13 3.02 1.66
C MET A 233 -26.81 2.81 3.01
N MET A 234 -26.24 1.98 3.89
CA MET A 234 -26.72 1.87 5.27
C MET A 234 -26.57 3.15 6.09
N MET A 235 -25.75 4.11 5.64
CA MET A 235 -25.57 5.44 6.24
C MET A 235 -26.43 6.53 5.60
N GLY A 236 -27.35 6.19 4.69
CA GLY A 236 -28.36 7.11 4.16
C GLY A 236 -27.94 7.92 2.92
N ASP A 237 -26.87 7.54 2.24
CA ASP A 237 -26.43 8.16 0.99
C ASP A 237 -27.05 7.44 -0.23
N GLU A 238 -28.21 7.90 -0.67
CA GLU A 238 -28.94 7.42 -1.85
C GLU A 238 -28.46 8.14 -3.12
N GLY A 239 -27.18 7.98 -3.49
CA GLY A 239 -26.71 8.56 -4.75
C GLY A 239 -27.42 7.96 -5.99
N GLU A 240 -27.36 8.66 -7.13
CA GLU A 240 -28.01 8.26 -8.38
C GLU A 240 -27.55 6.87 -8.90
N GLU A 241 -28.49 6.11 -9.49
CA GLU A 241 -28.22 4.80 -10.11
C GLU A 241 -27.29 4.93 -11.33
N GLY A 242 -26.28 4.05 -11.44
CA GLY A 242 -25.59 3.77 -12.70
C GLY A 242 -24.14 4.24 -12.84
N GLU A 243 -23.63 5.10 -11.95
CA GLU A 243 -22.22 5.55 -11.98
C GLU A 243 -21.45 5.06 -10.74
N GLY A 244 -20.27 4.47 -10.96
CA GLY A 244 -19.35 4.08 -9.87
C GLY A 244 -18.91 5.30 -9.05
N PHE A 245 -18.21 5.06 -7.94
CA PHE A 245 -17.76 6.14 -7.03
C PHE A 245 -16.30 5.95 -6.65
N GLU A 246 -15.60 7.01 -6.26
CA GLU A 246 -14.22 6.93 -5.80
C GLU A 246 -14.15 6.33 -4.37
N HIS A 247 -13.22 5.41 -4.12
CA HIS A 247 -13.02 4.82 -2.79
C HIS A 247 -11.53 4.53 -2.49
N PRO A 248 -11.03 4.70 -1.25
CA PRO A 248 -9.60 4.53 -0.95
C PRO A 248 -9.11 3.07 -0.87
N HIS A 249 -10.00 2.08 -0.85
CA HIS A 249 -9.65 0.68 -0.61
C HIS A 249 -9.13 -0.06 -1.85
N PHE A 250 -8.05 0.44 -2.45
CA PHE A 250 -7.34 -0.18 -3.57
C PHE A 250 -5.91 -0.56 -3.21
N LYS A 251 -5.33 -1.53 -3.91
CA LYS A 251 -3.92 -1.96 -3.72
C LYS A 251 -2.98 -0.77 -3.77
N TRP A 252 -3.19 0.12 -4.74
CA TRP A 252 -2.63 1.46 -4.78
C TRP A 252 -3.78 2.47 -4.71
N ASN A 253 -3.81 3.22 -3.62
CA ASN A 253 -4.79 4.25 -3.38
C ASN A 253 -4.26 5.62 -3.86
N PHE A 254 -4.99 6.22 -4.80
CA PHE A 254 -4.70 7.51 -5.41
C PHE A 254 -5.66 8.62 -4.97
N THR A 255 -6.66 8.34 -4.14
CA THR A 255 -7.70 9.32 -3.77
C THR A 255 -7.12 10.51 -2.98
N ARG A 256 -6.04 10.28 -2.23
CA ARG A 256 -5.37 11.32 -1.42
C ARG A 256 -4.50 12.29 -2.21
N LEU A 257 -4.46 12.21 -3.55
CA LEU A 257 -3.64 13.09 -4.39
C LEU A 257 -4.08 14.56 -4.35
N THR A 258 -5.37 14.82 -4.15
CA THR A 258 -5.98 16.16 -4.13
C THR A 258 -6.17 16.69 -2.71
N GLU A 259 -6.07 15.82 -1.71
CA GLU A 259 -6.26 16.16 -0.30
C GLU A 259 -4.99 16.68 0.38
N GLY A 260 -5.11 17.07 1.66
CA GLY A 260 -4.05 17.74 2.42
C GLY A 260 -2.72 16.97 2.56
N THR A 261 -2.74 15.63 2.47
CA THR A 261 -1.52 14.79 2.57
C THR A 261 -0.82 14.58 1.23
N LYS A 262 -1.54 14.66 0.10
CA LYS A 262 -1.00 14.50 -1.27
C LYS A 262 -0.18 13.22 -1.45
N THR A 263 -0.65 12.12 -0.86
CA THR A 263 0.05 10.82 -0.90
C THR A 263 -0.54 9.89 -1.95
N VAL A 264 0.28 8.97 -2.42
CA VAL A 264 -0.17 7.70 -3.00
C VAL A 264 0.13 6.62 -1.97
N GLU A 265 -0.79 5.70 -1.73
CA GLU A 265 -0.67 4.71 -0.66
C GLU A 265 -0.69 3.29 -1.22
N PHE A 266 0.27 2.46 -0.81
CA PHE A 266 0.34 1.05 -1.14
C PHE A 266 -0.23 0.20 0.01
N ARG A 267 -1.38 -0.44 -0.23
CA ARG A 267 -2.20 -1.17 0.77
C ARG A 267 -2.14 -2.69 0.64
N LEU A 268 -1.47 -3.21 -0.38
CA LEU A 268 -1.40 -4.66 -0.63
C LEU A 268 -0.62 -5.48 0.44
N PRO A 269 0.47 -4.98 1.04
CA PRO A 269 1.29 -5.80 1.94
C PRO A 269 0.50 -6.42 3.11
N PRO A 270 0.78 -7.69 3.47
CA PRO A 270 0.22 -8.28 4.67
C PRO A 270 0.82 -7.63 5.92
N ALA A 271 0.24 -7.94 7.08
CA ALA A 271 0.78 -7.54 8.37
C ALA A 271 2.28 -7.84 8.50
N SER A 272 3.07 -6.80 8.75
CA SER A 272 4.48 -6.94 9.12
C SER A 272 4.60 -7.70 10.44
N ARG A 273 5.56 -8.63 10.53
CA ARG A 273 5.82 -9.42 11.76
C ARG A 273 7.07 -8.95 12.52
N GLY A 274 7.77 -7.98 11.96
CA GLY A 274 8.99 -7.42 12.52
C GLY A 274 9.57 -6.32 11.63
N VAL A 275 10.65 -5.71 12.12
CA VAL A 275 11.34 -4.60 11.42
C VAL A 275 11.76 -4.95 10.00
N ARG A 276 12.21 -6.21 9.79
CA ARG A 276 12.62 -6.68 8.46
C ARG A 276 11.48 -6.57 7.44
N ASP A 277 10.28 -7.01 7.80
CA ASP A 277 9.12 -7.01 6.91
C ASP A 277 8.70 -5.56 6.60
N THR A 278 8.59 -4.73 7.64
CA THR A 278 8.21 -3.31 7.49
C THR A 278 9.17 -2.57 6.59
N VAL A 279 10.48 -2.68 6.86
CA VAL A 279 11.50 -2.00 6.05
C VAL A 279 11.53 -2.53 4.62
N ALA A 280 11.35 -3.86 4.43
CA ALA A 280 11.29 -4.43 3.09
C ALA A 280 10.14 -3.84 2.27
N TRP A 281 8.95 -3.70 2.85
CA TRP A 281 7.80 -3.10 2.17
C TRP A 281 7.94 -1.59 1.93
N VAL A 282 8.55 -0.86 2.87
CA VAL A 282 8.88 0.56 2.67
C VAL A 282 9.82 0.74 1.49
N VAL A 283 10.96 0.02 1.49
CA VAL A 283 11.95 0.11 0.41
C VAL A 283 11.35 -0.37 -0.91
N PHE A 284 10.58 -1.45 -0.90
CA PHE A 284 9.86 -1.94 -2.07
C PHE A 284 9.01 -0.82 -2.70
N THR A 285 8.16 -0.20 -1.90
CA THR A 285 7.19 0.82 -2.35
C THR A 285 7.90 2.02 -2.93
N VAL A 286 8.93 2.53 -2.23
CA VAL A 286 9.67 3.71 -2.67
C VAL A 286 10.45 3.41 -3.96
N MET A 287 11.14 2.26 -4.05
CA MET A 287 11.91 1.93 -5.26
C MET A 287 11.00 1.66 -6.46
N PHE A 288 9.85 1.01 -6.25
CA PHE A 288 8.85 0.84 -7.29
C PHE A 288 8.37 2.19 -7.82
N ALA A 289 7.98 3.10 -6.92
CA ALA A 289 7.48 4.42 -7.30
C ALA A 289 8.53 5.29 -8.00
N GLN A 290 9.77 5.32 -7.49
CA GLN A 290 10.88 6.05 -8.12
C GLN A 290 11.13 5.54 -9.55
N TRP A 291 11.19 4.23 -9.74
CA TRP A 291 11.36 3.67 -11.08
C TRP A 291 10.19 4.01 -11.99
N ALA A 292 8.97 3.89 -11.47
CA ALA A 292 7.75 4.14 -12.24
C ALA A 292 7.69 5.59 -12.74
N VAL A 293 8.06 6.56 -11.90
CA VAL A 293 7.98 7.99 -12.25
C VAL A 293 9.13 8.41 -13.17
N GLU A 294 10.29 7.78 -13.05
CA GLU A 294 11.48 8.12 -13.85
C GLU A 294 11.52 7.40 -15.20
N ARG A 295 10.94 6.20 -15.29
CA ARG A 295 11.13 5.29 -16.43
C ARG A 295 9.85 4.64 -16.94
N GLY A 296 8.84 4.50 -16.09
CA GLY A 296 7.61 3.77 -16.42
C GLY A 296 6.93 4.31 -17.67
N GLY A 297 6.83 5.64 -17.81
CA GLY A 297 6.21 6.27 -18.97
C GLY A 297 6.89 5.97 -20.31
N VAL A 298 8.19 5.64 -20.34
CA VAL A 298 8.90 5.31 -21.60
C VAL A 298 8.91 3.80 -21.83
N VAL A 299 9.15 3.01 -20.78
CA VAL A 299 9.28 1.55 -20.89
C VAL A 299 7.94 0.90 -21.20
N LEU A 300 6.86 1.36 -20.56
CA LEU A 300 5.57 0.68 -20.60
C LEU A 300 4.77 0.94 -21.89
N GLU A 301 5.05 2.03 -22.62
CA GLU A 301 4.40 2.34 -23.90
C GLU A 301 4.65 1.27 -24.97
N ALA A 302 5.88 0.75 -25.00
CA ALA A 302 6.25 -0.35 -25.90
C ALA A 302 5.52 -1.65 -25.50
N ASP A 303 5.48 -1.94 -24.21
CA ASP A 303 4.88 -3.17 -23.67
C ASP A 303 3.35 -3.18 -23.82
N ALA A 304 2.69 -2.03 -23.66
CA ALA A 304 1.23 -1.90 -23.81
C ALA A 304 0.74 -2.24 -25.21
N LYS A 305 1.46 -1.79 -26.25
CA LYS A 305 1.13 -2.10 -27.66
C LYS A 305 1.29 -3.59 -27.97
N GLY A 306 2.20 -4.27 -27.28
CA GLY A 306 2.40 -5.72 -27.39
C GLY A 306 1.50 -6.56 -26.49
N GLY A 307 0.65 -5.95 -25.64
CA GLY A 307 -0.14 -6.67 -24.64
C GLY A 307 0.70 -7.36 -23.56
N LYS A 308 1.97 -6.94 -23.39
CA LYS A 308 2.87 -7.53 -22.40
C LYS A 308 2.49 -7.05 -21.00
N VAL A 309 2.41 -7.99 -20.07
CA VAL A 309 2.19 -7.73 -18.64
C VAL A 309 3.53 -7.81 -17.89
N GLY A 310 3.62 -7.11 -16.77
CA GLY A 310 4.84 -7.07 -15.95
C GLY A 310 5.11 -8.41 -15.30
N GLU A 311 6.28 -8.98 -15.56
CA GLU A 311 6.68 -10.26 -14.99
C GLU A 311 7.32 -10.09 -13.60
N LEU A 312 7.21 -11.14 -12.77
CA LEU A 312 7.80 -11.15 -11.43
C LEU A 312 9.32 -10.88 -11.44
N GLY A 313 10.04 -11.46 -12.40
CA GLY A 313 11.48 -11.24 -12.55
C GLY A 313 11.82 -9.79 -12.95
N GLU A 314 10.94 -9.14 -13.71
CA GLU A 314 11.08 -7.72 -14.07
C GLU A 314 10.83 -6.82 -12.86
N LEU A 315 9.75 -7.05 -12.12
CA LEU A 315 9.45 -6.35 -10.87
C LEU A 315 10.60 -6.46 -9.86
N LYS A 316 11.17 -7.67 -9.70
CA LYS A 316 12.34 -7.90 -8.85
C LYS A 316 13.51 -7.03 -9.29
N ARG A 317 13.82 -7.00 -10.59
CA ARG A 317 14.93 -6.18 -11.12
C ARG A 317 14.69 -4.70 -10.86
N VAL A 318 13.47 -4.21 -11.09
CA VAL A 318 13.08 -2.82 -10.84
C VAL A 318 13.40 -2.43 -9.40
N VAL A 319 12.84 -3.17 -8.45
CA VAL A 319 12.92 -2.83 -7.03
C VAL A 319 14.33 -3.05 -6.46
N VAL A 320 14.93 -4.23 -6.71
CA VAL A 320 16.22 -4.59 -6.11
C VAL A 320 17.37 -3.78 -6.71
N ASN A 321 17.37 -3.55 -8.03
CA ASN A 321 18.42 -2.71 -8.63
C ASN A 321 18.19 -1.23 -8.29
N GLY A 322 16.94 -0.80 -8.12
CA GLY A 322 16.61 0.51 -7.57
C GLY A 322 17.24 0.68 -6.19
N ALA A 323 17.00 -0.27 -5.27
CA ALA A 323 17.54 -0.21 -3.91
C ALA A 323 19.07 -0.13 -3.89
N ARG A 324 19.74 -0.97 -4.70
CA ARG A 324 21.20 -0.94 -4.85
C ARG A 324 21.70 0.39 -5.41
N GLY A 325 21.02 0.91 -6.43
CA GLY A 325 21.38 2.17 -7.09
C GLY A 325 21.19 3.40 -6.20
N SER A 326 20.19 3.36 -5.31
CA SER A 326 19.85 4.43 -4.36
C SER A 326 20.68 4.39 -3.07
N GLY A 327 21.69 3.52 -2.98
CA GLY A 327 22.58 3.45 -1.80
C GLY A 327 21.96 2.80 -0.56
N VAL A 328 20.86 2.05 -0.71
CA VAL A 328 20.26 1.29 0.39
C VAL A 328 21.28 0.26 0.91
N ALA A 329 21.38 0.12 2.23
CA ALA A 329 22.35 -0.78 2.86
C ALA A 329 22.18 -2.22 2.35
N ARG A 330 23.30 -2.93 2.14
CA ARG A 330 23.30 -4.29 1.56
C ARG A 330 22.39 -5.26 2.30
N GLU A 331 22.37 -5.19 3.62
CA GLU A 331 21.49 -6.01 4.46
C GLU A 331 20.01 -5.76 4.15
N VAL A 332 19.62 -4.47 4.07
CA VAL A 332 18.25 -4.05 3.75
C VAL A 332 17.87 -4.46 2.33
N VAL A 333 18.79 -4.38 1.36
CA VAL A 333 18.57 -4.94 0.02
C VAL A 333 18.25 -6.44 0.09
N GLY A 334 18.97 -7.19 0.94
CA GLY A 334 18.69 -8.60 1.18
C GLY A 334 17.29 -8.86 1.77
N TRP A 335 16.77 -7.95 2.60
CA TRP A 335 15.40 -8.03 3.11
C TRP A 335 14.36 -7.91 1.99
N VAL A 336 14.57 -6.98 1.06
CA VAL A 336 13.72 -6.80 -0.12
C VAL A 336 13.82 -7.99 -1.07
N GLU A 337 15.02 -8.54 -1.28
CA GLU A 337 15.21 -9.77 -2.06
C GLU A 337 14.43 -10.95 -1.47
N GLY A 338 14.33 -11.01 -0.15
CA GLY A 338 13.54 -12.00 0.58
C GLY A 338 12.05 -11.98 0.24
N LEU A 339 11.48 -10.84 -0.16
CA LEU A 339 10.08 -10.77 -0.62
C LEU A 339 9.83 -11.63 -1.87
N PHE A 340 10.86 -11.88 -2.68
CA PHE A 340 10.76 -12.65 -3.92
C PHE A 340 11.25 -14.11 -3.74
N GLU A 341 11.78 -14.46 -2.58
CA GLU A 341 12.37 -15.78 -2.36
C GLU A 341 11.28 -16.86 -2.29
N GLY A 342 11.42 -17.92 -3.10
CA GLY A 342 10.42 -18.98 -3.20
C GLY A 342 9.11 -18.59 -3.90
N VAL A 343 8.93 -17.32 -4.27
CA VAL A 343 7.73 -16.83 -4.95
C VAL A 343 7.70 -17.31 -6.41
N ARG A 344 6.54 -17.82 -6.83
CA ARG A 344 6.29 -18.23 -8.20
C ARG A 344 5.33 -17.25 -8.86
N ALA A 345 5.54 -17.00 -10.16
CA ALA A 345 4.57 -16.24 -10.93
C ALA A 345 3.19 -16.91 -10.87
N LEU A 346 2.15 -16.10 -10.70
CA LEU A 346 0.77 -16.60 -10.78
C LEU A 346 0.51 -17.07 -12.22
N PRO A 347 -0.18 -18.22 -12.42
CA PRO A 347 -0.39 -18.76 -13.76
C PRO A 347 -1.12 -17.74 -14.64
N ALA A 348 -0.92 -17.67 -15.97
CA ALA A 348 -1.64 -16.68 -16.78
C ALA A 348 -3.17 -16.72 -16.52
N VAL A 349 -3.80 -15.56 -16.36
CA VAL A 349 -5.27 -15.46 -16.25
C VAL A 349 -5.85 -16.07 -17.52
N ARG A 350 -6.42 -17.28 -17.42
CA ARG A 350 -7.12 -17.90 -18.54
C ARG A 350 -8.62 -17.60 -18.52
N VAL A 351 -9.13 -17.08 -17.40
CA VAL A 351 -10.56 -16.85 -17.23
C VAL A 351 -10.78 -15.54 -16.48
N ASP A 352 -11.47 -14.62 -17.13
CA ASP A 352 -12.15 -13.53 -16.44
C ASP A 352 -13.29 -14.16 -15.61
N LEU A 353 -13.30 -14.02 -14.29
CA LEU A 353 -14.36 -14.64 -13.47
C LEU A 353 -15.69 -13.91 -13.61
N LYS A 354 -15.71 -12.70 -14.20
CA LYS A 354 -16.96 -12.03 -14.57
C LYS A 354 -17.63 -12.80 -15.71
N GLY A 355 -18.50 -13.74 -15.34
CA GLY A 355 -19.30 -14.55 -16.26
C GLY A 355 -19.10 -16.06 -16.11
N VAL A 356 -18.15 -16.50 -15.28
CA VAL A 356 -17.96 -17.93 -14.98
C VAL A 356 -18.96 -18.31 -13.90
N GLY A 357 -19.99 -19.08 -14.25
CA GLY A 357 -20.93 -19.61 -13.26
C GLY A 357 -20.19 -20.45 -12.21
N GLU A 358 -20.72 -20.53 -10.98
CA GLU A 358 -20.08 -21.31 -9.90
C GLU A 358 -19.74 -22.74 -10.33
N GLY A 359 -20.60 -23.38 -11.14
CA GLY A 359 -20.33 -24.72 -11.69
C GLY A 359 -19.16 -24.80 -12.66
N GLU A 360 -18.77 -23.71 -13.33
CA GLU A 360 -17.60 -23.67 -14.21
C GLU A 360 -16.30 -23.40 -13.44
N VAL A 361 -16.38 -22.62 -12.35
CA VAL A 361 -15.28 -22.50 -11.36
C VAL A 361 -14.96 -23.87 -10.76
N ASP A 362 -15.99 -24.60 -10.33
CA ASP A 362 -15.84 -25.95 -9.75
C ASP A 362 -15.26 -26.95 -10.76
N LYS A 363 -15.73 -26.87 -12.02
CA LYS A 363 -15.24 -27.70 -13.12
C LYS A 363 -13.76 -27.45 -13.42
N GLU A 364 -13.35 -26.19 -13.43
CA GLU A 364 -11.97 -25.82 -13.76
C GLU A 364 -11.01 -26.10 -12.59
N ALA A 365 -11.45 -25.88 -11.35
CA ALA A 365 -10.75 -26.35 -10.15
C ALA A 365 -10.56 -27.87 -10.18
N GLY A 366 -11.63 -28.62 -10.49
CA GLY A 366 -11.59 -30.08 -10.65
C GLY A 366 -10.67 -30.55 -11.77
N ARG A 367 -10.67 -29.88 -12.94
CA ARG A 367 -9.75 -30.18 -14.06
C ARG A 367 -8.28 -30.03 -13.67
N MET A 368 -7.98 -29.10 -12.77
CA MET A 368 -6.63 -28.84 -12.26
C MET A 368 -6.29 -29.67 -11.01
N GLY A 369 -7.19 -30.56 -10.55
CA GLY A 369 -7.00 -31.35 -9.34
C GLY A 369 -6.85 -30.48 -8.09
N MET A 370 -7.56 -29.36 -8.04
CA MET A 370 -7.42 -28.32 -7.03
C MET A 370 -8.73 -28.08 -6.28
N GLU A 371 -8.65 -27.70 -5.01
CA GLU A 371 -9.80 -27.20 -4.26
C GLU A 371 -10.28 -25.85 -4.83
N VAL A 372 -11.60 -25.66 -4.88
CA VAL A 372 -12.25 -24.44 -5.40
C VAL A 372 -11.74 -23.18 -4.71
N GLY A 373 -11.60 -23.21 -3.37
CA GLY A 373 -11.08 -22.09 -2.60
C GLY A 373 -9.66 -21.69 -3.05
N ARG A 374 -8.78 -22.68 -3.20
CA ARG A 374 -7.41 -22.49 -3.70
C ARG A 374 -7.37 -22.04 -5.15
N TRP A 375 -8.32 -22.49 -5.97
CA TRP A 375 -8.44 -22.05 -7.35
C TRP A 375 -8.86 -20.58 -7.43
N ARG A 376 -9.89 -20.18 -6.69
CA ARG A 376 -10.28 -18.76 -6.56
C ARG A 376 -9.13 -17.92 -6.02
N GLU A 377 -8.35 -18.45 -5.08
CA GLU A 377 -7.16 -17.78 -4.57
C GLU A 377 -6.11 -17.54 -5.66
N LEU A 378 -5.85 -18.52 -6.54
CA LEU A 378 -4.78 -18.46 -7.56
C LEU A 378 -5.19 -17.75 -8.85
N PHE A 379 -6.47 -17.82 -9.21
CA PHE A 379 -7.01 -17.41 -10.50
C PHE A 379 -8.08 -16.33 -10.40
N GLY A 380 -8.64 -16.12 -9.21
CA GLY A 380 -9.72 -15.19 -9.01
C GLY A 380 -9.26 -13.75 -8.92
N TYR A 381 -9.91 -12.94 -9.75
CA TYR A 381 -10.31 -11.61 -9.33
C TYR A 381 -11.82 -11.63 -9.56
N GLU A 382 -12.60 -11.40 -8.49
CA GLU A 382 -14.06 -11.35 -8.58
C GLU A 382 -14.55 -10.20 -9.47
#